data_AF-A0A7J4NYN9-F1
#
_entry.id   AF-A0A7J4NYN9-F1
#
_cell.length_a   1.000
_cell.length_b   1.000
_cell.length_c   1.000
_cell.angle_alpha   90.00
_cell.angle_beta   90.00
_cell.angle_gamma   90.00
#
_symmetry.space_group_name_H-M   'P 1'
#
loop_
_entity.id
_entity.type
_entity.pdbx_description
1 polymer ?
#
loop_
_entity_poly.entity_id
_entity_poly.type
_entity_poly.pdbx_seq_one_letter_code
_entity_poly.pdbx_strand_id
1 'polypeptide(L)' 'LGLPVQAILERLCKCAVGLCGSCAIGPYRVCHDGPIFDSAKLRVIAAEFGKRRMDASGRMIRVDH' A
#
# COMPACT_ATOMS: atom_id res chain seq x y z
N LEU A 1 -14.31 -21.53 0.09
CA LEU A 1 -14.48 -20.65 -1.08
C LEU A 1 -13.83 -19.31 -0.77
N GLY A 2 -13.05 -18.74 -1.71
CA GLY A 2 -12.57 -17.37 -1.60
C GLY A 2 -13.50 -16.44 -2.34
N LEU A 3 -14.11 -15.47 -1.66
CA LEU A 3 -14.89 -14.42 -2.31
C LEU A 3 -13.93 -13.44 -2.99
N PRO A 4 -14.16 -13.05 -4.25
CA PRO A 4 -13.40 -11.97 -4.86
C PRO A 4 -13.70 -10.67 -4.12
N VAL A 5 -12.64 -9.98 -3.70
CA VAL A 5 -12.66 -8.70 -3.00
C VAL A 5 -11.80 -7.70 -3.74
N GLN A 6 -12.27 -6.47 -3.80
CA GLN A 6 -11.49 -5.28 -4.13
C GLN A 6 -11.51 -4.32 -2.94
N ALA A 7 -10.39 -3.67 -2.68
CA ALA A 7 -10.28 -2.65 -1.64
C ALA A 7 -9.56 -1.42 -2.18
N ILE A 8 -10.01 -0.24 -1.77
CA ILE A 8 -9.26 1.01 -1.97
C ILE A 8 -8.25 1.11 -0.84
N LEU A 9 -6.98 1.29 -1.19
CA LEU A 9 -5.90 1.49 -0.23
C LEU A 9 -5.55 2.97 -0.14
N GLU A 10 -5.41 3.44 1.09
CA GLU A 10 -4.86 4.76 1.40
C GLU A 10 -3.48 4.63 2.04
N ARG A 11 -2.55 5.50 1.62
CA ARG A 11 -1.22 5.69 2.21
C ARG A 11 -0.84 7.16 2.11
N LEU A 12 0.24 7.54 2.79
CA LEU A 12 0.83 8.87 2.64
C LEU A 12 1.25 9.10 1.18
N CYS A 13 0.45 9.86 0.45
CA CYS A 13 0.72 10.21 -0.93
C CYS A 13 1.33 11.62 -0.98
N LYS A 14 2.62 11.73 -1.35
CA LYS A 14 3.28 13.04 -1.51
C LYS A 14 3.23 13.55 -2.95
N CYS A 15 3.73 12.77 -3.90
CA CYS A 15 3.86 13.25 -5.28
C CYS A 15 2.65 12.92 -6.17
N ALA A 16 1.84 11.91 -5.81
CA ALA A 16 0.74 11.37 -6.61
C ALA A 16 1.05 10.87 -8.04
N VAL A 17 2.27 11.07 -8.56
CA VAL A 17 2.70 10.67 -9.91
C VAL A 17 3.67 9.48 -9.93
N GLY A 18 3.76 8.73 -8.82
CA GLY A 18 4.65 7.57 -8.69
C GLY A 18 6.12 7.89 -8.37
N LEU A 19 6.59 9.13 -8.52
CA LEU A 19 8.01 9.46 -8.39
C LEU A 19 8.64 9.21 -7.00
N CYS A 20 7.96 9.56 -5.91
CA CYS A 20 8.58 9.66 -4.57
C CYS A 20 8.58 8.37 -3.73
N GLY A 21 7.77 7.36 -4.09
CA GLY A 21 7.65 6.12 -3.31
C GLY A 21 7.05 6.24 -1.90
N SER A 22 6.58 7.42 -1.45
CA SER A 22 6.03 7.57 -0.09
C SER A 22 4.76 6.74 0.15
N CYS A 23 4.04 6.41 -0.92
CA CYS A 23 2.85 5.55 -0.89
C CYS A 23 3.15 4.08 -1.24
N ALA A 24 4.42 3.65 -1.15
CA ALA A 24 4.82 2.29 -1.46
C ALA A 24 4.23 1.26 -0.49
N ILE A 25 3.94 0.06 -0.99
CA ILE A 25 3.52 -1.14 -0.27
C ILE A 25 3.88 -2.40 -1.07
N GLY A 26 4.72 -3.25 -0.51
CA GLY A 26 5.31 -4.38 -1.24
C GLY A 26 5.93 -3.91 -2.57
N PRO A 27 5.60 -4.55 -3.71
CA PRO A 27 6.11 -4.15 -5.03
C PRO A 27 5.33 -2.97 -5.66
N TYR A 28 4.32 -2.42 -4.98
CA TYR A 28 3.39 -1.45 -5.56
C TYR A 28 3.56 -0.05 -4.97
N ARG A 29 3.21 0.97 -5.75
CA ARG A 29 2.99 2.36 -5.33
C ARG A 29 1.49 2.66 -5.44
N VAL A 30 0.83 2.96 -4.32
CA VAL A 30 -0.64 3.14 -4.29
C VAL A 30 -1.12 4.20 -5.28
N CYS A 31 -0.38 5.30 -5.45
CA CYS A 31 -0.78 6.38 -6.38
C CYS A 31 -0.58 6.06 -7.87
N HIS A 32 0.10 4.96 -8.21
CA HIS A 32 0.42 4.58 -9.59
C HIS A 32 -0.19 3.22 -9.96
N ASP A 33 -0.01 2.22 -9.10
CA ASP A 33 -0.46 0.83 -9.32
C ASP A 33 -1.83 0.55 -8.68
N GLY A 34 -2.32 1.50 -7.87
CA GLY A 34 -3.61 1.50 -7.18
C GLY A 34 -4.57 2.58 -7.72
N PRO A 35 -5.49 3.12 -6.90
CA PRO A 35 -5.69 2.85 -5.46
C PRO A 35 -6.52 1.60 -5.18
N ILE A 36 -7.13 1.00 -6.22
CA ILE A 36 -7.98 -0.20 -6.10
C ILE A 36 -7.11 -1.46 -6.24
N PHE A 37 -7.11 -2.30 -5.21
CA PHE A 37 -6.37 -3.55 -5.14
C PHE A 37 -7.35 -4.72 -5.14
N ASP A 38 -7.14 -5.67 -6.05
CA ASP A 38 -7.89 -6.92 -6.07
C ASP A 38 -7.33 -7.96 -5.08
N SER A 39 -8.00 -9.12 -5.01
CA SER A 39 -7.62 -10.20 -4.12
C SER A 39 -6.21 -10.76 -4.39
N ALA A 40 -5.70 -10.69 -5.61
CA ALA A 40 -4.36 -11.16 -5.93
C ALA A 40 -3.31 -10.18 -5.38
N LYS A 41 -3.46 -8.88 -5.67
CA LYS A 41 -2.57 -7.83 -5.12
C LYS A 41 -2.61 -7.81 -3.60
N LEU A 42 -3.80 -7.95 -2.98
CA LEU A 42 -3.96 -8.01 -1.52
C LEU A 42 -3.22 -9.19 -0.90
N ARG A 43 -3.19 -10.37 -1.55
CA ARG A 43 -2.42 -11.53 -1.09
C ARG A 43 -0.92 -11.28 -1.14
N VAL A 44 -0.43 -10.61 -2.19
CA VAL A 44 1.00 -10.25 -2.32
C VAL A 44 1.47 -9.37 -1.17
N ILE A 45 0.63 -8.45 -0.69
CA ILE A 45 0.99 -7.49 0.37
C ILE A 45 0.55 -7.90 1.77
N ALA A 46 -0.01 -9.10 1.98
CA ALA A 46 -0.61 -9.52 3.25
C ALA A 46 0.36 -9.51 4.46
N ALA A 47 1.67 -9.65 4.21
CA ALA A 47 2.70 -9.54 5.24
C ALA A 47 3.03 -8.09 5.65
N GLU A 48 2.58 -7.09 4.89
CA GLU A 48 2.84 -5.66 5.13
C GLU A 48 1.57 -4.87 5.46
N PHE A 49 0.46 -5.17 4.79
CA PHE A 49 -0.80 -4.45 4.94
C PHE A 49 -1.27 -4.43 6.41
N GLY A 50 -1.55 -3.23 6.93
CA GLY A 50 -1.94 -2.99 8.33
C GLY A 50 -0.84 -3.16 9.38
N LYS A 51 0.40 -3.49 8.97
CA LYS A 51 1.53 -3.79 9.89
C LYS A 51 2.68 -2.80 9.77
N ARG A 52 2.94 -2.30 8.56
CA ARG A 52 4.06 -1.39 8.27
C ARG A 52 3.64 -0.29 7.29
N ARG A 53 4.25 0.89 7.39
CA ARG A 53 4.07 2.02 6.46
C ARG A 53 5.34 2.86 6.35
N MET A 54 5.44 3.67 5.30
CA MET A 54 6.43 4.75 5.25
C MET A 54 5.97 5.94 6.11
N ASP A 55 6.87 6.52 6.89
CA ASP A 55 6.64 7.77 7.60
C ASP A 55 6.81 8.99 6.66
N ALA A 56 6.64 10.20 7.20
CA ALA A 56 6.80 11.44 6.45
C ALA A 56 8.23 11.68 5.94
N SER A 57 9.25 11.00 6.48
CA SER A 57 10.63 11.07 6.00
C SER A 57 10.97 9.97 4.96
N GLY A 58 10.05 9.01 4.75
CA GLY A 58 10.25 7.86 3.87
C GLY A 58 10.88 6.64 4.56
N ARG A 59 10.96 6.63 5.90
CA ARG A 59 11.42 5.47 6.67
C ARG A 59 10.27 4.49 6.89
N MET A 60 10.56 3.19 6.78
CA MET A 60 9.59 2.14 7.08
C MET A 60 9.41 2.00 8.60
N ILE A 61 8.20 2.23 9.08
CA ILE A 61 7.80 2.12 10.49
C ILE A 61 6.71 1.08 10.67
N ARG A 62 6.60 0.51 11.88
CA ARG A 62 5.45 -0.32 12.25
C ARG A 62 4.23 0.56 12.48
N VAL A 63 3.05 0.00 12.21
CA VAL A 63 1.79 0.64 12.57
C VAL A 63 1.47 0.20 13.99
N ASP A 64 1.51 1.15 14.92
CA ASP A 64 1.03 0.95 16.28
C ASP A 64 -0.47 1.31 16.27
N HIS A 65 -1.31 0.39 16.74
CA HIS A 65 -2.76 0.57 16.89
C HIS A 65 -3.10 0.82 18.35
#